data_AF-A0A852GNA1-F1
#
_entry.id   AF-A0A852GNA1-F1
#
_cell.length_a   1.000
_cell.length_b   1.000
_cell.length_c   1.000
_cell.angle_alpha   90.00
_cell.angle_beta   90.00
_cell.angle_gamma   90.00
#
_symmetry.space_group_name_H-M   'P 1'
#
loop_
_entity.id
_entity.type
_entity.pdbx_description
1 polymer ?
#
loop_
_entity_poly.entity_id
_entity_poly.type
_entity_poly.pdbx_seq_one_letter_code
_entity_poly.pdbx_strand_id
1 'polypeptide(L)' 'SFSRLSYLKHHEQSHSDKLPFKCTYCSRLFKHKRSRDRHIKLHTGDKKYHCSECDA' A
#
# COMPACT_ATOMS: atom_id res chain seq x y z
N SER A 1 -3.09 -1.79 -24.16
CA SER A 1 -2.92 -0.34 -24.40
C SER A 1 -3.50 0.41 -23.21
N PHE A 2 -2.86 1.49 -22.74
CA PHE A 2 -3.30 2.25 -21.57
C PHE A 2 -3.66 3.68 -21.96
N SER A 3 -4.77 4.20 -21.43
CA SER A 3 -5.24 5.57 -21.72
C SER A 3 -4.54 6.66 -20.89
N ARG A 4 -3.74 6.27 -19.89
CA ARG A 4 -3.00 7.20 -19.02
C ARG A 4 -1.59 6.69 -18.77
N LEU A 5 -0.61 7.60 -18.83
CA LEU A 5 0.80 7.31 -18.56
C LEU A 5 1.01 6.72 -17.15
N SER A 6 0.23 7.17 -16.16
CA SER A 6 0.29 6.65 -14.80
C SER A 6 -0.06 5.16 -14.71
N TYR A 7 -1.01 4.69 -15.52
CA TYR A 7 -1.41 3.27 -15.56
C TYR A 7 -0.39 2.43 -16.29
N LEU A 8 0.18 2.94 -17.38
CA LEU A 8 1.30 2.27 -18.05
C LEU A 8 2.49 2.10 -17.09
N LYS A 9 2.91 3.16 -16.39
CA LYS A 9 4.01 3.08 -15.41
C LYS A 9 3.73 2.10 -14.28
N HIS A 10 2.50 2.05 -13.77
CA HIS A 10 2.11 1.07 -12.76
C HIS A 10 2.16 -0.37 -13.28
N HIS A 11 1.71 -0.57 -14.52
CA HIS A 11 1.80 -1.86 -15.20
C HIS A 11 3.27 -2.28 -15.44
N GLU A 12 4.13 -1.37 -15.90
CA GLU A 12 5.57 -1.66 -16.07
C GLU A 12 6.23 -2.01 -14.74
N GLN A 13 5.84 -1.33 -13.65
CA GLN A 13 6.28 -1.70 -12.32
C GLN A 13 5.94 -3.16 -12.01
N SER A 14 4.77 -3.65 -12.45
CA SER A 14 4.29 -5.05 -12.29
C SER A 14 5.23 -6.11 -12.88
N HIS A 15 6.04 -5.76 -13.88
CA HIS A 15 7.03 -6.66 -14.48
C HIS A 15 8.38 -6.63 -13.76
N SER A 16 8.63 -5.61 -12.94
CA SER A 16 9.86 -5.52 -12.16
C SER A 16 9.72 -6.25 -10.83
N ASP A 17 10.71 -7.07 -10.48
CA ASP A 17 10.83 -7.68 -9.14
C ASP A 17 11.32 -6.69 -8.07
N LYS A 18 11.53 -5.43 -8.45
CA LYS A 18 11.88 -4.38 -7.51
C LYS A 18 10.67 -4.08 -6.62
N LEU A 19 10.86 -4.29 -5.32
CA LEU A 19 9.92 -3.91 -4.27
C LEU A 19 10.49 -2.73 -3.48
N PRO A 20 10.44 -1.50 -4.04
CA PRO A 20 11.16 -0.35 -3.48
C PRO A 20 10.60 0.13 -2.14
N PHE A 21 9.39 -0.30 -1.75
CA PHE A 21 8.73 0.18 -0.55
C PHE A 21 8.88 -0.82 0.60
N LYS A 22 9.84 -0.60 1.48
CA LYS A 22 10.04 -1.40 2.71
C LYS A 22 9.08 -0.94 3.82
N CYS A 23 8.55 -1.90 4.59
CA CYS A 23 7.84 -1.61 5.82
C CYS A 23 8.79 -1.05 6.88
N THR A 24 8.33 -0.10 7.68
CA THR A 24 9.11 0.49 8.77
C THR A 24 9.13 -0.38 10.02
N TYR A 25 8.13 -1.27 10.19
CA TYR A 25 7.96 -2.11 11.38
C TYR A 25 8.41 -3.56 11.17
N CYS A 26 8.60 -4.00 9.93
CA CYS A 26 9.07 -5.35 9.59
C CYS A 26 9.86 -5.36 8.28
N SER A 27 10.45 -6.49 7.92
CA SER A 27 11.26 -6.64 6.70
C SER A 27 10.45 -6.82 5.41
N ARG A 28 9.12 -6.68 5.46
CA ARG A 28 8.24 -6.90 4.30
C ARG A 28 8.41 -5.78 3.27
N LEU A 29 8.56 -6.17 2.01
CA LEU A 29 8.70 -5.25 0.88
C LEU A 29 7.40 -5.21 0.05
N PHE A 30 7.14 -4.06 -0.55
CA PHE A 30 5.94 -3.83 -1.35
C PHE A 30 6.28 -3.18 -2.69
N LYS A 31 5.45 -3.51 -3.67
CA LYS A 31 5.55 -2.99 -5.03
C LYS A 31 5.03 -1.56 -5.18
N HIS A 32 4.00 -1.22 -4.40
CA HIS A 32 3.34 0.07 -4.47
C HIS A 32 3.29 0.72 -3.08
N LYS A 33 3.48 2.04 -3.04
CA LYS A 33 3.41 2.85 -1.81
C LYS A 33 2.08 2.64 -1.07
N ARG A 34 0.95 2.67 -1.79
CA ARG A 34 -0.39 2.45 -1.22
C ARG A 34 -0.53 1.11 -0.50
N SER A 35 0.08 0.05 -1.04
CA SER A 35 0.05 -1.28 -0.42
C SER A 35 0.86 -1.30 0.88
N ARG A 36 2.04 -0.68 0.89
CA ARG A 36 2.88 -0.50 2.08
C ARG A 36 2.15 0.31 3.15
N ASP A 37 1.55 1.43 2.77
CA ASP A 37 0.84 2.32 3.69
C ASP A 37 -0.37 1.62 4.33
N ARG A 38 -1.13 0.85 3.55
CA ARG A 38 -2.22 0.02 4.09
C ARG A 38 -1.70 -1.02 5.07
N HIS A 39 -0.58 -1.66 4.77
CA HIS A 39 0.03 -2.65 5.66
C HIS A 39 0.52 -2.02 6.98
N ILE A 40 1.11 -0.81 6.93
CA ILE A 40 1.54 -0.09 8.15
C ILE A 40 0.38 0.11 9.13
N LYS A 41 -0.84 0.35 8.65
CA LYS A 41 -2.02 0.49 9.52
C LYS A 41 -2.29 -0.73 10.40
N LEU A 42 -1.85 -1.91 9.96
CA LEU A 42 -1.95 -3.14 10.76
C LEU A 42 -0.97 -3.16 11.94
N HIS A 43 0.18 -2.48 11.80
CA HIS A 43 1.15 -2.35 12.88
C HIS A 43 0.76 -1.28 13.89
N THR A 44 0.25 -0.14 13.41
CA THR A 44 -0.10 0.98 14.28
C THR A 44 -1.44 0.80 14.98
N GLY A 45 -2.25 -0.18 14.57
CA GLY A 45 -3.61 -0.34 15.08
C GLY A 45 -4.48 0.90 14.82
N ASP A 46 -4.10 1.72 13.83
CA ASP A 46 -4.71 3.02 13.54
C ASP A 46 -6.08 2.80 12.87
N LYS A 47 -7.06 2.44 13.70
CA LYS A 47 -8.47 2.43 13.37
C LYS A 47 -8.93 3.88 13.24
N LYS A 48 -8.79 4.45 12.04
CA LYS A 48 -9.35 5.80 11.76
C LYS A 48 -10.87 5.79 11.59
N TYR A 49 -11.47 4.62 11.41
CA TYR A 49 -12.89 4.48 11.21
C TYR A 49 -13.46 3.88 12.49
N HIS A 50 -14.19 4.72 13.22
CA HIS A 50 -14.97 4.34 14.39
C HIS A 50 -16.43 4.30 13.93
N CYS A 51 -17.17 3.30 14.38
CA CYS A 51 -18.62 3.28 14.17
C CYS A 51 -19.26 4.39 15.03
N SER A 52 -20.22 5.15 14.48
CA SER A 52 -20.93 6.17 15.25
C SER A 52 -21.95 5.57 16.22
N GLU A 53 -22.38 4.33 15.99
CA GLU A 53 -23.36 3.60 16.80
C GLU A 53 -22.70 2.71 17.88
N CYS A 54 -21.39 2.45 17.77
CA CYS A 54 -20.66 1.66 18.76
C CYS A 54 -19.17 2.03 18.78
N ASP A 55 -18.55 1.99 19.96
CA ASP A 55 -17.15 2.39 20.20
C ASP A 55 -16.14 1.33 19.70
N ALA A 56 -16.27 0.89 18.44
CA ALA A 56 -15.50 -0.18 17.81
C ALA A 56 -14.60 0.30 16.67
#